data_AF-A0A1B3NDK8-F1
#
_entry.id   AF-A0A1B3NDK8-F1
#
_cell.length_a   1.000
_cell.length_b   1.000
_cell.length_c   1.000
_cell.angle_alpha   90.00
_cell.angle_beta   90.00
_cell.angle_gamma   90.00
#
_symmetry.space_group_name_H-M   'P 1'
#
loop_
_entity.id
_entity.type
_entity.pdbx_description
1 polymer ?
#
loop_
_entity_poly.entity_id
_entity_poly.type
_entity_poly.pdbx_seq_one_letter_code
_entity_poly.pdbx_strand_id
1 'polypeptide(L)'
;MKVAVVKAESMQAAGRLDAPYAIALSDEMKRLGVEEKPGNVRIAIQSIRDRDIETKARARALRDQAAALVDQARELDVEASMTFPIR
;
A
#
# COMPACT_ATOMS: atom_id res chain seq x y z
N MET A 1 -2.78 5.37 -23.07
CA MET A 1 -2.75 6.50 -22.11
C MET A 1 -1.35 7.07 -22.11
N LYS A 2 -1.15 8.38 -22.37
CA LYS A 2 0.15 9.03 -22.19
C LYS A 2 0.37 9.19 -20.68
N VAL A 3 1.27 8.41 -20.11
CA VAL A 3 1.74 8.62 -18.73
C VAL A 3 2.45 9.97 -18.76
N ALA A 4 1.87 10.96 -18.08
CA ALA A 4 2.58 12.22 -17.88
C ALA A 4 3.74 11.88 -16.95
N VAL A 5 4.96 12.16 -17.36
CA VAL A 5 6.14 11.93 -16.53
C VAL A 5 6.52 13.29 -15.98
N VAL A 6 6.58 13.42 -14.66
CA VAL A 6 7.01 14.66 -13.99
C VAL A 6 8.40 15.02 -14.51
N LYS A 7 8.63 16.30 -14.83
CA LYS A 7 9.93 16.76 -15.34
C LYS A 7 11.07 16.34 -14.41
N ALA A 8 12.16 15.83 -15.01
CA ALA A 8 13.35 15.36 -14.29
C ALA A 8 13.98 16.44 -13.38
N GLU A 9 13.86 17.71 -13.75
CA GLU A 9 14.36 18.86 -12.98
C GLU A 9 13.60 19.05 -11.67
N SER A 10 12.27 18.99 -11.71
CA SER A 10 11.41 19.08 -10.52
C SER A 10 11.63 17.90 -9.59
N MET A 11 11.93 16.72 -10.15
CA MET A 11 12.31 15.51 -9.40
C MET A 11 13.68 15.66 -8.72
N GLN A 12 14.70 16.16 -9.43
CA GLN A 12 16.03 16.40 -8.86
C GLN A 12 15.98 17.41 -7.71
N ALA A 13 15.18 18.48 -7.85
CA ALA A 13 15.01 19.50 -6.81
C ALA A 13 14.21 19.02 -5.59
N ALA A 14 13.38 17.99 -5.74
CA ALA A 14 12.61 17.39 -4.65
C ALA A 14 13.40 16.34 -3.85
N GLY A 15 14.57 15.92 -4.34
CA GLY A 15 15.38 14.84 -3.76
C GLY A 15 15.21 13.52 -4.51
N ARG A 16 16.16 12.60 -4.31
CA ARG A 16 16.20 11.33 -5.04
C ARG A 16 14.98 10.47 -4.68
N LEU A 17 14.13 10.20 -5.67
CA LEU A 17 13.00 9.30 -5.55
C LEU A 17 13.37 7.94 -6.11
N ASP A 18 13.00 6.86 -5.43
CA ASP A 18 13.13 5.53 -6.02
C ASP A 18 12.22 5.43 -7.25
N ALA A 19 12.71 4.80 -8.32
CA ALA A 19 12.04 4.66 -9.61
C ALA A 19 10.54 4.26 -9.56
N PRO A 20 10.06 3.34 -8.69
CA PRO A 20 8.64 2.97 -8.66
C PRO A 20 7.71 4.12 -8.25
N TYR A 21 8.20 5.13 -7.52
CA TYR A 21 7.37 6.24 -7.07
C TYR A 21 7.20 7.34 -8.13
N ALA A 22 8.03 7.37 -9.19
CA ALA A 22 7.97 8.42 -10.21
C ALA A 22 6.69 8.36 -11.07
N ILE A 23 6.18 7.16 -11.34
CA ILE A 23 4.91 6.96 -12.07
C ILE A 23 3.73 7.35 -11.17
N ALA A 24 3.72 6.84 -9.94
CA ALA A 24 2.69 7.16 -8.95
C ALA A 24 2.63 8.67 -8.64
N LEU A 25 3.77 9.36 -8.71
CA LEU A 25 3.87 10.78 -8.48
C LEU A 25 3.07 11.62 -9.48
N SER A 26 3.13 11.31 -10.78
CA SER A 26 2.38 12.12 -11.75
C SER A 26 0.87 11.99 -11.56
N ASP A 27 0.41 10.77 -11.26
CA ASP A 27 -1.00 10.52 -11.00
C ASP A 27 -1.44 11.21 -9.69
N GLU A 28 -0.56 11.23 -8.68
CA GLU A 28 -0.83 11.91 -7.42
C GLU A 28 -0.86 13.43 -7.55
N MET A 29 0.06 13.98 -8.33
CA MET A 29 0.11 15.41 -8.66
C MET A 29 -1.17 15.86 -9.38
N LYS A 30 -1.66 15.06 -10.34
CA LYS A 30 -2.95 15.29 -10.99
C LYS A 30 -4.12 15.18 -10.03
N ARG A 31 -4.11 14.18 -9.14
CA ARG A 31 -5.15 13.98 -8.11
C ARG A 31 -5.25 15.17 -7.17
N LEU A 32 -4.12 15.73 -6.77
CA LEU A 32 -4.04 16.89 -5.89
C LEU A 32 -4.31 18.22 -6.61
N GLY A 33 -4.33 18.24 -7.95
CA GLY A 33 -4.55 19.45 -8.74
C GLY A 33 -3.45 20.50 -8.58
N VAL A 34 -2.24 20.08 -8.20
CA VAL A 34 -1.13 20.97 -7.89
C VAL A 34 -0.14 21.08 -9.06
N GLU A 35 0.39 22.28 -9.27
CA GLU A 35 1.43 22.51 -10.28
C GLU A 35 2.72 21.76 -9.95
N GLU A 36 3.48 21.38 -10.99
CA GLU A 36 4.81 20.74 -10.93
C GLU A 36 5.91 21.66 -10.38
N LYS A 37 5.76 22.05 -9.12
CA LYS A 37 6.74 22.79 -8.32
C LYS A 37 7.47 21.83 -7.38
N PRO A 38 8.78 22.00 -7.11
CA PRO A 38 9.55 21.10 -6.24
C PRO A 38 8.93 20.87 -4.84
N GLY A 39 8.31 21.90 -4.26
CA GLY A 39 7.61 21.79 -2.97
C GLY A 39 6.37 20.89 -3.04
N ASN A 40 5.55 21.06 -4.08
CA ASN A 40 4.36 20.24 -4.30
C ASN A 40 4.73 18.79 -4.62
N VAL A 41 5.81 18.59 -5.37
CA VAL A 41 6.37 17.27 -5.65
C VAL A 41 6.77 16.58 -4.34
N ARG A 42 7.44 17.27 -3.40
CA ARG A 42 7.74 16.70 -2.07
C ARG A 42 6.48 16.29 -1.29
N ILE A 43 5.43 17.10 -1.33
CA ILE A 43 4.16 16.80 -0.65
C ILE A 43 3.52 15.54 -1.26
N ALA A 44 3.48 15.47 -2.59
CA ALA A 44 2.92 14.31 -3.29
C ALA A 44 3.74 13.03 -3.03
N ILE A 45 5.07 13.13 -2.99
CA ILE A 45 5.97 12.04 -2.59
C ILE A 45 5.64 11.54 -1.19
N GLN A 46 5.50 12.46 -0.21
CA GLN A 46 5.19 12.08 1.16
C GLN A 46 3.84 11.40 1.25
N SER A 47 2.83 11.92 0.56
CA SER A 47 1.49 11.32 0.49
C SER A 47 1.49 9.89 -0.10
N ILE A 48 2.38 9.62 -1.06
CA ILE A 48 2.53 8.25 -1.61
C ILE A 48 3.17 7.33 -0.56
N ARG A 49 4.21 7.80 0.15
CA ARG A 49 4.85 7.02 1.21
C ARG A 49 3.89 6.71 2.35
N ASP A 50 3.10 7.68 2.78
CA ASP A 50 2.14 7.51 3.88
C ASP A 50 1.09 6.45 3.51
N ARG A 51 0.56 6.49 2.29
CA ARG A 51 -0.37 5.45 1.80
C ARG A 51 0.27 4.08 1.66
N ASP A 52 1.53 3.99 1.24
CA ASP A 52 2.24 2.71 1.18
C ASP A 52 2.44 2.11 2.58
N ILE A 53 2.78 2.94 3.57
CA ILE A 53 2.87 2.53 4.97
C ILE A 53 1.51 2.04 5.47
N GLU A 54 0.44 2.79 5.22
CA GLU A 54 -0.92 2.42 5.60
C GLU A 54 -1.35 1.11 4.93
N THR A 55 -1.08 0.95 3.64
CA THR A 55 -1.41 -0.26 2.88
C THR A 55 -0.65 -1.48 3.43
N LYS A 56 0.63 -1.31 3.76
CA LYS A 56 1.44 -2.36 4.41
C LYS A 56 0.90 -2.72 5.79
N ALA A 57 0.50 -1.73 6.58
CA ALA A 57 -0.11 -1.95 7.89
C ALA A 57 -1.44 -2.73 7.76
N ARG A 58 -2.29 -2.34 6.82
CA ARG A 58 -3.55 -3.03 6.52
C ARG A 58 -3.32 -4.46 6.03
N ALA A 59 -2.34 -4.68 5.16
CA ALA A 59 -1.97 -6.00 4.68
C ALA A 59 -1.48 -6.92 5.82
N ARG A 60 -0.74 -6.38 6.79
CA ARG A 60 -0.36 -7.12 8.01
C ARG A 60 -1.58 -7.47 8.85
N ALA A 61 -2.45 -6.50 9.15
CA ALA A 61 -3.67 -6.75 9.92
C ALA A 61 -4.58 -7.82 9.27
N LEU A 62 -4.72 -7.79 7.94
CA LEU A 62 -5.48 -8.82 7.21
C LEU A 62 -4.83 -10.21 7.30
N ARG A 63 -3.49 -10.29 7.29
CA ARG A 63 -2.79 -11.57 7.50
C ARG A 63 -3.01 -12.10 8.91
N ASP A 64 -2.95 -11.24 9.91
CA ASP A 64 -3.16 -11.62 11.30
C ASP A 64 -4.60 -12.11 11.52
N GLN A 65 -5.59 -11.44 10.91
CA GLN A 65 -6.98 -11.89 10.92
C GLN A 65 -7.17 -13.25 10.22
N ALA A 66 -6.53 -13.45 9.06
CA ALA A 66 -6.57 -14.72 8.36
C ALA A 66 -5.95 -15.86 9.18
N ALA A 67 -4.84 -15.61 9.87
CA ALA A 67 -4.23 -16.57 10.77
C ALA A 67 -5.17 -16.95 11.92
N ALA A 68 -5.79 -15.95 12.57
CA ALA A 68 -6.75 -16.19 13.65
C ALA A 68 -7.96 -17.02 13.19
N LEU A 69 -8.49 -16.77 11.99
CA LEU A 69 -9.58 -17.56 11.43
C LEU A 69 -9.18 -19.00 11.11
N VAL A 70 -7.94 -19.22 10.65
CA VAL A 70 -7.41 -20.57 10.42
C VAL A 70 -7.27 -21.33 11.73
N ASP A 71 -6.79 -20.69 12.78
CA ASP A 71 -6.67 -21.32 14.09
C ASP A 71 -8.04 -21.65 14.69
N GLN A 72 -9.02 -20.74 14.58
CA GLN A 72 -10.42 -21.02 14.96
C GLN A 72 -11.02 -22.19 14.17
N ALA A 73 -10.77 -22.26 12.86
CA ALA A 73 -11.25 -23.36 12.04
C ALA A 73 -10.63 -24.71 12.47
N ARG A 74 -9.35 -24.72 12.87
CA ARG A 74 -8.69 -25.92 13.40
C ARG A 74 -9.26 -26.34 14.74
N GLU A 75 -9.51 -25.41 15.66
CA GLU A 75 -10.12 -25.70 16.95
C GLU A 75 -11.51 -26.34 16.77
N LEU A 76 -12.33 -25.78 15.87
CA LEU A 76 -13.64 -26.32 15.52
C LEU A 76 -13.56 -27.72 14.89
N ASP A 77 -12.58 -27.96 14.03
CA ASP A 77 -12.37 -29.28 13.40
C ASP A 77 -11.97 -30.36 14.44
N VAL A 78 -11.13 -29.98 15.41
CA VAL A 78 -10.77 -30.83 16.55
C VAL A 78 -12.00 -31.13 17.41
N GLU A 79 -12.80 -30.12 17.75
CA GLU A 79 -14.03 -30.29 18.54
C GLU A 79 -15.06 -31.17 17.82
N ALA A 80 -15.25 -30.96 16.51
CA ALA A 80 -16.14 -31.76 15.69
C ALA A 80 -15.68 -33.23 15.63
N SER A 81 -14.38 -33.46 15.49
CA SER A 81 -13.77 -34.81 15.48
C SER A 81 -13.93 -35.54 16.82
N MET A 82 -13.91 -34.82 17.95
CA MET A 82 -14.18 -35.41 19.27
C MET A 82 -15.67 -35.70 19.50
N THR A 83 -16.55 -34.88 18.92
CA THR A 83 -18.01 -35.00 19.11
C THR A 83 -18.64 -36.07 18.21
N PHE A 84 -18.10 -36.26 17.00
CA PHE A 84 -18.55 -37.26 16.04
C PHE A 84 -17.39 -38.15 15.63
N PRO A 85 -17.00 -39.15 16.46
CA PRO A 85 -15.93 -40.07 16.08
C PRO A 85 -16.37 -40.85 14.84
N ILE A 86 -15.56 -40.75 13.78
CA ILE A 86 -15.71 -41.57 12.58
C ILE A 86 -15.59 -43.04 13.04
N ARG A 87 -16.69 -43.80 12.90
CA ARG A 87 -16.73 -45.23 13.21
C ARG A 87 -15.92 -46.05 12.21
#